data_AF-M5UG09-F1
#
_entry.id   AF-M5UG09-F1
#
_cell.length_a   1.000
_cell.length_b   1.000
_cell.length_c   1.000
_cell.angle_alpha   90.00
_cell.angle_beta   90.00
_cell.angle_gamma   90.00
#
_symmetry.space_group_name_H-M   'P 1'
#
loop_
_entity.id
_entity.type
_entity.pdbx_description
1 polymer ?
#
loop_
_entity_poly.entity_id
_entity_poly.type
_entity_poly.pdbx_seq_one_letter_code
_entity_poly.pdbx_strand_id
1 'polypeptide(L)'
;MRSQLTIPRIEALRFASGDEEIRETLYEEFGDALVEDFGSIKKQLTKRLAEWGSDDDDEDGGGGKSLPESKKKKLLKPETWQRDARLVELGTWLREHVGGDPFDDYNVFSEVATEKLAEHDKKPSAAELKLVLRGVSEVDEAAPPVIAKVSKPNKKGETKVDADPKHGRYRWGELPECLRPSSAREDAYPAESVVEFEPDADLRDSEQIPLLEPGGIEAFIEREVLPYTPDAWLQDKKGSVKIGYEISFTRHFYKPEPLRTLDEIRDDIIAVEKEAEGLLDDLLHGSVA
;
A
#
# COMPACT_ATOMS: atom_id res chain seq x y z
N MET A 1 3.22 4.22 13.45
CA MET A 1 2.26 5.18 12.85
C MET A 1 2.02 6.33 13.80
N ARG A 2 1.99 7.55 13.26
CA ARG A 2 1.62 8.78 13.98
C ARG A 2 0.20 9.19 13.58
N SER A 3 -0.55 9.78 14.51
CA SER A 3 -1.95 10.18 14.28
C SER A 3 -2.17 11.65 14.62
N GLN A 4 -2.90 12.37 13.78
CA GLN A 4 -3.27 13.76 14.06
C GLN A 4 -4.60 14.14 13.41
N LEU A 5 -5.50 14.71 14.22
CA LEU A 5 -6.82 15.18 13.82
C LEU A 5 -6.74 16.58 13.18
N THR A 6 -5.99 16.70 12.08
CA THR A 6 -5.93 17.94 11.31
C THR A 6 -7.17 18.08 10.43
N ILE A 7 -7.60 19.34 10.20
CA ILE A 7 -8.76 19.62 9.33
C ILE A 7 -8.56 19.01 7.93
N PRO A 8 -7.40 19.16 7.26
CA PRO A 8 -7.18 18.56 5.94
C PRO A 8 -7.34 17.02 5.93
N ARG A 9 -6.84 16.32 6.95
CA ARG A 9 -6.98 14.85 7.04
C ARG A 9 -8.41 14.41 7.27
N ILE A 10 -9.16 15.18 8.05
CA ILE A 10 -10.59 14.92 8.29
C ILE A 10 -11.37 15.16 6.99
N GLU A 11 -11.10 16.23 6.27
CA GLU A 11 -11.74 16.51 4.98
C GLU A 11 -11.41 15.47 3.91
N ALA A 12 -10.20 14.92 3.89
CA ALA A 12 -9.84 13.83 2.98
C ALA A 12 -10.70 12.56 3.15
N LEU A 13 -11.31 12.35 4.33
CA LEU A 13 -12.26 11.24 4.56
C LEU A 13 -13.50 11.32 3.67
N ARG A 14 -13.80 12.50 3.10
CA ARG A 14 -14.87 12.72 2.12
C ARG A 14 -14.73 11.86 0.87
N PHE A 15 -13.54 11.30 0.63
CA PHE A 15 -13.23 10.45 -0.51
C PHE A 15 -12.75 9.05 -0.11
N ALA A 16 -13.03 8.62 1.12
CA ALA A 16 -12.61 7.32 1.66
C ALA A 16 -13.19 6.10 0.92
N SER A 17 -14.14 6.28 -0.01
CA SER A 17 -14.62 5.23 -0.91
C SER A 17 -13.70 4.98 -2.14
N GLY A 18 -12.55 5.66 -2.23
CA GLY A 18 -11.54 5.56 -3.29
C GLY A 18 -11.69 6.63 -4.38
N ASP A 19 -11.04 6.44 -5.53
CA ASP A 19 -11.19 7.31 -6.71
C ASP A 19 -11.15 8.82 -6.37
N GLU A 20 -10.20 9.20 -5.51
CA GLU A 20 -10.17 10.48 -4.81
C GLU A 20 -10.26 11.68 -5.74
N GLU A 21 -9.38 11.75 -6.75
CA GLU A 21 -9.38 12.83 -7.77
C GLU A 21 -10.73 12.99 -8.47
N ILE A 22 -11.39 11.88 -8.78
CA ILE A 22 -12.70 11.89 -9.47
C ILE A 22 -13.77 12.38 -8.50
N ARG A 23 -13.74 11.91 -7.25
CA ARG A 23 -14.73 12.33 -6.26
C ARG A 23 -14.57 13.78 -5.87
N GLU A 24 -13.33 14.27 -5.79
CA GLU A 24 -13.01 15.67 -5.55
C GLU A 24 -13.58 16.54 -6.67
N THR A 25 -13.31 16.21 -7.93
CA THR A 25 -13.85 16.97 -9.08
C THR A 25 -15.38 17.00 -9.08
N LEU A 26 -16.03 15.87 -8.77
CA LEU A 26 -17.50 15.82 -8.66
C LEU A 26 -18.02 16.64 -7.49
N TYR A 27 -17.30 16.64 -6.36
CA TYR A 27 -17.69 17.40 -5.18
C TYR A 27 -17.52 18.90 -5.40
N GLU A 28 -16.50 19.35 -6.14
CA GLU A 28 -16.39 20.75 -6.56
C GLU A 28 -17.55 21.20 -7.45
N GLU A 29 -18.05 20.32 -8.33
CA GLU A 29 -19.13 20.63 -9.26
C GLU A 29 -20.53 20.58 -8.61
N PHE A 30 -20.79 19.55 -7.79
CA PHE A 30 -22.12 19.26 -7.25
C PHE A 30 -22.26 19.54 -5.74
N GLY A 31 -21.16 19.72 -5.01
CA GLY A 31 -21.14 20.04 -3.59
C GLY A 31 -21.91 19.05 -2.70
N ASP A 32 -22.51 19.58 -1.65
CA ASP A 32 -23.29 18.81 -0.67
C ASP A 32 -24.54 18.14 -1.27
N ALA A 33 -24.98 18.52 -2.48
CA ALA A 33 -26.07 17.83 -3.16
C ALA A 33 -25.74 16.35 -3.44
N LEU A 34 -24.46 15.96 -3.51
CA LEU A 34 -24.04 14.55 -3.59
C LEU A 34 -24.45 13.73 -2.37
N VAL A 35 -24.65 14.39 -1.23
CA VAL A 35 -24.94 13.77 0.06
C VAL A 35 -26.40 14.00 0.45
N GLU A 36 -26.84 15.27 0.40
CA GLU A 36 -28.12 15.73 0.94
C GLU A 36 -29.28 15.58 -0.05
N ASP A 37 -29.04 15.80 -1.35
CA ASP A 37 -30.07 15.80 -2.39
C ASP A 37 -29.60 15.13 -3.69
N PHE A 38 -29.15 13.88 -3.58
CA PHE A 38 -28.63 13.13 -4.71
C PHE A 38 -29.64 13.00 -5.87
N GLY A 39 -30.94 13.04 -5.55
CA GLY A 39 -32.03 12.92 -6.52
C GLY A 39 -32.06 14.06 -7.54
N SER A 40 -31.77 15.30 -7.12
CA SER A 40 -31.80 16.46 -8.01
C SER A 40 -30.66 16.45 -9.02
N ILE A 41 -29.47 16.02 -8.60
CA ILE A 41 -28.26 16.01 -9.44
C ILE A 41 -28.06 14.71 -10.22
N LYS A 42 -28.77 13.61 -9.90
CA LYS A 42 -28.54 12.28 -10.50
C LYS A 42 -28.46 12.30 -12.03
N LYS A 43 -29.32 13.08 -12.70
CA LYS A 43 -29.31 13.19 -14.17
C LYS A 43 -28.06 13.89 -14.69
N GLN A 44 -27.66 14.98 -14.05
CA GLN A 44 -26.46 15.75 -14.41
C GLN A 44 -25.19 14.93 -14.13
N LEU A 45 -25.12 14.29 -12.96
CA LEU A 45 -24.02 13.39 -12.60
C LEU A 45 -23.88 12.23 -13.60
N THR A 46 -25.00 11.59 -13.99
CA THR A 46 -24.95 10.50 -14.98
C THR A 46 -24.43 11.00 -16.34
N LYS A 47 -24.84 12.20 -16.76
CA LYS A 47 -24.34 12.83 -17.99
C LYS A 47 -22.84 13.11 -17.89
N ARG A 48 -22.39 13.71 -16.79
CA ARG A 48 -20.98 14.04 -16.53
C ARG A 48 -20.09 12.78 -16.58
N LEU A 49 -20.53 11.70 -15.95
CA LEU A 49 -19.84 10.40 -15.98
C LEU A 49 -19.83 9.76 -17.38
N ALA A 50 -20.80 10.09 -18.25
CA ALA A 50 -20.83 9.62 -19.63
C ALA A 50 -19.84 10.40 -20.51
N GLU A 51 -19.68 11.71 -20.29
CA GLU A 51 -18.71 12.56 -20.98
C GLU A 51 -17.27 12.09 -20.72
N TRP A 52 -16.94 11.69 -19.48
CA TRP A 52 -15.65 11.04 -19.17
C TRP A 52 -15.44 9.65 -19.78
N GLY A 53 -16.45 9.09 -20.44
CA GLY A 53 -16.36 7.81 -21.13
C GLY A 53 -16.49 7.91 -22.64
N SER A 54 -16.55 9.11 -23.20
CA SER A 54 -16.78 9.38 -24.63
C SER A 54 -15.57 10.09 -25.25
N ASP A 55 -14.39 9.49 -25.10
CA ASP A 55 -13.25 9.73 -26.00
C ASP A 55 -12.98 8.40 -26.71
N ASP A 56 -13.69 8.17 -27.82
CA ASP A 56 -13.28 7.19 -28.82
C ASP A 56 -12.29 7.91 -29.77
N ASP A 57 -11.11 7.32 -29.90
CA ASP A 57 -10.13 7.48 -30.99
C ASP A 57 -9.65 8.90 -31.33
N ASP A 58 -8.54 9.34 -30.73
CA ASP A 58 -7.57 10.18 -31.43
C ASP A 58 -6.13 9.68 -31.21
N GLU A 59 -5.48 9.37 -32.33
CA GLU A 59 -4.04 9.17 -32.49
C GLU A 59 -3.28 10.42 -31.99
N ASP A 60 -2.98 10.50 -30.69
CA ASP A 60 -1.73 11.10 -30.19
C ASP A 60 -1.67 11.04 -28.65
N GLY A 61 -0.83 10.13 -28.13
CA GLY A 61 0.03 10.34 -26.97
C GLY A 61 -0.47 11.10 -25.71
N GLY A 62 -1.74 10.94 -25.28
CA GLY A 62 -2.30 11.79 -24.22
C GLY A 62 -3.32 11.18 -23.24
N GLY A 63 -3.37 9.86 -23.04
CA GLY A 63 -3.79 9.24 -21.76
C GLY A 63 -5.14 9.62 -21.11
N GLY A 64 -6.21 9.92 -21.84
CA GLY A 64 -7.57 10.02 -21.29
C GLY A 64 -8.16 8.63 -20.99
N LYS A 65 -7.93 8.06 -19.80
CA LYS A 65 -8.50 6.74 -19.44
C LYS A 65 -10.01 6.85 -19.24
N SER A 66 -10.78 6.26 -20.15
CA SER A 66 -12.22 6.07 -19.99
C SER A 66 -12.56 5.40 -18.64
N LEU A 67 -13.55 5.94 -17.93
CA LEU A 67 -13.87 5.48 -16.58
C LEU A 67 -14.54 4.08 -16.60
N PRO A 68 -14.01 3.05 -15.92
CA PRO A 68 -14.61 1.72 -15.88
C PRO A 68 -16.05 1.72 -15.37
N GLU A 69 -16.89 0.87 -15.97
CA GLU A 69 -18.33 0.75 -15.64
C GLU A 69 -18.58 0.41 -14.17
N SER A 70 -17.68 -0.34 -13.54
CA SER A 70 -17.72 -0.65 -12.11
C SER A 70 -17.53 0.58 -11.23
N LYS A 71 -16.71 1.55 -11.65
CA LYS A 71 -16.49 2.82 -10.93
C LYS A 71 -17.68 3.75 -11.11
N LYS A 72 -18.21 3.89 -12.33
CA LYS A 72 -19.45 4.66 -12.60
C LYS A 72 -20.60 4.20 -11.70
N LYS A 73 -20.80 2.88 -11.61
CA LYS A 73 -21.82 2.29 -10.72
C LYS A 73 -21.60 2.58 -9.24
N LYS A 74 -20.37 2.80 -8.78
CA LYS A 74 -20.09 3.21 -7.39
C LYS A 74 -20.37 4.69 -7.19
N LEU A 75 -19.96 5.57 -8.11
CA LEU A 75 -20.19 7.01 -8.03
C LEU A 75 -21.68 7.38 -8.12
N LEU A 76 -22.48 6.54 -8.78
CA LEU A 76 -23.93 6.69 -8.85
C LEU A 76 -24.70 6.16 -7.62
N LYS A 77 -23.99 5.68 -6.59
CA LYS A 77 -24.60 5.20 -5.33
C LYS A 77 -24.56 6.30 -4.26
N PRO A 78 -25.70 6.86 -3.85
CA PRO A 78 -25.75 7.89 -2.81
C PRO A 78 -25.17 7.39 -1.48
N GLU A 79 -25.26 6.08 -1.21
CA GLU A 79 -24.79 5.49 0.04
C GLU A 79 -23.27 5.65 0.22
N THR A 80 -22.50 5.73 -0.87
CA THR A 80 -21.05 5.92 -0.79
C THR A 80 -20.69 7.35 -0.37
N TRP A 81 -21.40 8.34 -0.91
CA TRP A 81 -21.25 9.76 -0.57
C TRP A 81 -21.70 10.04 0.86
N GLN A 82 -22.85 9.49 1.25
CA GLN A 82 -23.39 9.61 2.61
C GLN A 82 -22.46 8.97 3.65
N ARG A 83 -21.89 7.81 3.32
CA ARG A 83 -20.91 7.15 4.19
C ARG A 83 -19.67 8.01 4.35
N ASP A 84 -19.11 8.56 3.28
CA ASP A 84 -17.88 9.35 3.34
C ASP A 84 -18.11 10.67 4.08
N ALA A 85 -19.24 11.35 3.85
CA ALA A 85 -19.65 12.51 4.63
C ALA A 85 -19.78 12.19 6.12
N ARG A 86 -20.35 11.03 6.47
CA ARG A 86 -20.41 10.55 7.86
C ARG A 86 -19.02 10.35 8.47
N LEU A 87 -18.01 9.95 7.69
CA LEU A 87 -16.64 9.82 8.21
C LEU A 87 -16.05 11.20 8.55
N VAL A 88 -16.31 12.22 7.73
CA VAL A 88 -15.93 13.61 8.01
C VAL A 88 -16.61 14.11 9.29
N GLU A 89 -17.92 13.87 9.45
CA GLU A 89 -18.66 14.21 10.68
C GLU A 89 -18.02 13.59 11.93
N LEU A 90 -17.73 12.29 11.88
CA LEU A 90 -17.09 11.57 12.99
C LEU A 90 -15.68 12.09 13.28
N GLY A 91 -14.90 12.40 12.25
CA GLY A 91 -13.56 12.98 12.40
C GLY A 91 -13.59 14.37 13.01
N THR A 92 -14.52 15.23 12.58
CA THR A 92 -14.73 16.58 13.13
C THR A 92 -15.15 16.52 14.58
N TRP A 93 -16.15 15.68 14.90
CA TRP A 93 -16.60 15.47 16.28
C TRP A 93 -15.47 14.98 17.17
N LEU A 94 -14.68 14.00 16.69
CA LEU A 94 -13.54 13.48 17.43
C LEU A 94 -12.50 14.57 17.69
N ARG A 95 -12.23 15.44 16.72
CA ARG A 95 -11.31 16.57 16.87
C ARG A 95 -11.80 17.58 17.92
N GLU A 96 -13.10 17.86 17.98
CA GLU A 96 -13.68 18.77 18.98
C GLU A 96 -13.50 18.25 20.41
N HIS A 97 -13.56 16.92 20.60
CA HIS A 97 -13.56 16.29 21.92
C HIS A 97 -12.18 15.78 22.38
N VAL A 98 -11.30 15.40 21.45
CA VAL A 98 -9.93 14.92 21.72
C VAL A 98 -8.89 16.02 21.51
N GLY A 99 -9.15 16.99 20.62
CA GLY A 99 -8.21 18.01 20.21
C GLY A 99 -7.51 17.71 18.89
N GLY A 100 -6.66 18.63 18.44
CA GLY A 100 -5.90 18.55 17.19
C GLY A 100 -4.41 18.24 17.37
N ASP A 101 -3.98 18.00 18.60
CA ASP A 101 -2.58 17.72 18.92
C ASP A 101 -2.17 16.34 18.37
N PRO A 102 -0.91 16.18 17.95
CA PRO A 102 -0.41 14.92 17.41
C PRO A 102 -0.25 13.86 18.50
N PHE A 103 -0.50 12.62 18.12
CA PHE A 103 -0.21 11.41 18.89
C PHE A 103 0.92 10.65 18.20
N ASP A 104 2.04 10.47 18.90
CA ASP A 104 3.20 9.74 18.36
C ASP A 104 3.04 8.21 18.46
N ASP A 105 2.00 7.73 19.16
CA ASP A 105 1.65 6.30 19.28
C ASP A 105 0.21 6.07 18.82
N TYR A 106 0.06 5.46 17.65
CA TYR A 106 -1.24 5.07 17.09
C TYR A 106 -2.06 4.21 18.05
N ASN A 107 -1.44 3.34 18.84
CA ASN A 107 -2.17 2.46 19.73
C ASN A 107 -2.86 3.27 20.84
N VAL A 108 -2.18 4.28 21.40
CA VAL A 108 -2.78 5.22 22.38
C VAL A 108 -3.90 6.02 21.73
N PHE A 109 -3.66 6.58 20.55
CA PHE A 109 -4.67 7.33 19.81
C PHE A 109 -5.92 6.47 19.54
N SER A 110 -5.74 5.24 19.08
CA SER A 110 -6.83 4.34 18.73
C SER A 110 -7.73 4.03 19.93
N GLU A 111 -7.17 3.89 21.14
CA GLU A 111 -7.91 3.64 22.37
C GLU A 111 -8.70 4.88 22.79
N VAL A 112 -8.05 6.04 22.86
CA VAL A 112 -8.69 7.32 23.21
C VAL A 112 -9.81 7.64 22.23
N ALA A 113 -9.56 7.49 20.93
CA ALA A 113 -10.54 7.77 19.90
C ALA A 113 -11.71 6.78 19.91
N THR A 114 -11.46 5.49 20.15
CA THR A 114 -12.52 4.49 20.27
C THR A 114 -13.39 4.73 21.49
N GLU A 115 -12.79 5.05 22.64
CA GLU A 115 -13.51 5.40 23.87
C GLU A 115 -14.38 6.63 23.64
N LYS A 116 -13.83 7.69 23.04
CA LYS A 116 -14.57 8.93 22.77
C LYS A 116 -15.70 8.71 21.78
N LEU A 117 -15.45 8.03 20.66
CA LEU A 117 -16.51 7.74 19.67
C LEU A 117 -17.62 6.83 20.20
N ALA A 118 -17.41 6.13 21.31
CA ALA A 118 -18.46 5.35 21.97
C ALA A 118 -19.50 6.25 22.67
N GLU A 119 -19.16 7.51 22.97
CA GLU A 119 -20.06 8.54 23.53
C GLU A 119 -20.90 9.23 22.44
N HIS A 120 -20.53 9.11 21.16
CA HIS A 120 -21.26 9.72 20.05
C HIS A 120 -22.64 9.07 19.84
N ASP A 121 -23.67 9.90 19.62
CA ASP A 121 -25.07 9.45 19.46
C ASP A 121 -25.23 8.39 18.36
N LYS A 122 -24.49 8.56 17.25
CA LYS A 122 -24.44 7.60 16.15
C LYS A 122 -23.11 6.85 16.19
N LYS A 123 -23.03 5.76 16.94
CA LYS A 123 -21.81 4.96 17.06
C LYS A 123 -21.31 4.49 15.68
N PRO A 124 -20.00 4.64 15.38
CA PRO A 124 -19.44 4.12 14.14
C PRO A 124 -19.47 2.58 14.14
N SER A 125 -19.67 2.00 12.96
CA SER A 125 -19.38 0.58 12.75
C SER A 125 -17.86 0.34 12.82
N ALA A 126 -17.44 -0.92 13.01
CA ALA A 126 -16.02 -1.27 13.04
C ALA A 126 -15.26 -0.87 11.75
N ALA A 127 -15.94 -0.90 10.60
CA ALA A 127 -15.36 -0.49 9.33
C ALA A 127 -15.15 1.03 9.26
N GLU A 128 -16.11 1.81 9.73
CA GLU A 128 -16.02 3.28 9.74
C GLU A 128 -15.00 3.76 10.76
N LEU A 129 -14.98 3.16 11.96
CA LEU A 129 -13.96 3.43 12.97
C LEU A 129 -12.56 3.23 12.38
N LYS A 130 -12.33 2.09 11.70
CA LYS A 130 -11.04 1.83 11.05
C LYS A 130 -10.71 2.89 10.00
N LEU A 131 -11.67 3.35 9.20
CA LEU A 131 -11.44 4.38 8.18
C LEU A 131 -11.10 5.74 8.79
N VAL A 132 -11.84 6.18 9.82
CA VAL A 132 -11.54 7.43 10.53
C VAL A 132 -10.13 7.37 11.13
N LEU A 133 -9.83 6.32 11.91
CA LEU A 133 -8.53 6.19 12.56
C LEU A 133 -7.37 6.15 11.57
N ARG A 134 -7.53 5.45 10.43
CA ARG A 134 -6.46 5.36 9.41
C ARG A 134 -6.33 6.62 8.57
N GLY A 135 -7.43 7.28 8.20
CA GLY A 135 -7.37 8.51 7.39
C GLY A 135 -6.68 9.67 8.11
N VAL A 136 -6.74 9.68 9.44
CA VAL A 136 -6.05 10.68 10.27
C VAL A 136 -4.66 10.23 10.74
N SER A 137 -4.15 9.12 10.24
CA SER A 137 -2.85 8.57 10.60
C SER A 137 -1.91 8.45 9.41
N GLU A 138 -0.61 8.43 9.68
CA GLU A 138 0.43 8.20 8.69
C GLU A 138 1.50 7.23 9.20
N VAL A 139 2.22 6.63 8.26
CA VAL A 139 3.40 5.81 8.56
C VAL A 139 4.51 6.73 9.03
N ASP A 140 5.13 6.34 10.14
CA ASP A 140 6.23 7.06 10.78
C ASP A 140 7.15 6.00 11.39
N GLU A 141 8.41 5.98 10.95
CA GLU A 141 9.44 5.02 11.38
C GLU A 141 9.85 5.23 12.84
N ALA A 142 9.70 6.45 13.37
CA ALA A 142 10.03 6.75 14.76
C ALA A 142 8.90 6.38 15.74
N ALA A 143 7.71 6.09 15.22
CA ALA A 143 6.55 5.75 16.02
C ALA A 143 6.57 4.27 16.44
N PRO A 144 6.07 3.93 17.65
CA PRO A 144 5.95 2.55 18.09
C PRO A 144 5.17 1.67 17.09
N PRO A 145 5.46 0.36 17.05
CA PRO A 145 4.78 -0.57 16.17
C PRO A 145 3.28 -0.66 16.51
N VAL A 146 2.46 -0.83 15.48
CA VAL A 146 1.01 -0.94 15.64
C VAL A 146 0.64 -2.36 16.05
N ILE A 147 -0.12 -2.49 17.13
CA ILE A 147 -0.58 -3.78 17.64
C ILE A 147 -1.87 -4.16 16.91
N ALA A 148 -1.81 -5.25 16.14
CA ALA A 148 -2.98 -5.77 15.43
C ALA A 148 -3.91 -6.57 16.35
N LYS A 149 -3.33 -7.34 17.29
CA LYS A 149 -4.10 -8.21 18.17
C LYS A 149 -3.38 -8.50 19.48
N VAL A 150 -4.17 -8.67 20.53
CA VAL A 150 -3.69 -9.00 21.88
C VAL A 150 -4.47 -10.19 22.43
N SER A 151 -3.74 -11.19 22.90
CA SER A 151 -4.27 -12.35 23.61
C SER A 151 -3.89 -12.25 25.08
N LYS A 152 -4.82 -11.78 25.92
CA LYS A 152 -4.62 -11.66 27.37
C LYS A 152 -4.63 -13.04 28.06
N PRO A 153 -3.87 -13.23 29.14
CA PRO A 153 -3.85 -14.49 29.88
C PRO A 153 -5.18 -14.74 30.61
N ASN A 154 -5.51 -16.02 30.79
CA ASN A 154 -6.61 -16.46 31.64
C ASN A 154 -6.21 -16.40 33.14
N LYS A 155 -7.11 -16.81 34.05
CA LYS A 155 -6.83 -16.83 35.50
C LYS A 155 -5.63 -17.72 35.91
N LYS A 156 -5.19 -18.62 35.04
CA LYS A 156 -4.02 -19.50 35.24
C LYS A 156 -2.74 -18.96 34.59
N GLY A 157 -2.79 -17.80 33.95
CA GLY A 157 -1.63 -17.23 33.24
C GLY A 157 -1.46 -17.73 31.80
N GLU A 158 -2.40 -18.51 31.26
CA GLU A 158 -2.28 -19.11 29.92
C GLU A 158 -3.02 -18.26 28.88
N THR A 159 -2.44 -18.07 27.71
CA THR A 159 -3.05 -17.38 26.57
C THR A 159 -3.71 -18.37 25.60
N LYS A 160 -4.65 -17.89 24.78
CA LYS A 160 -5.29 -18.72 23.74
C LYS A 160 -4.31 -19.11 22.61
N VAL A 161 -3.29 -18.29 22.41
CA VAL A 161 -2.27 -18.45 21.38
C VAL A 161 -0.93 -18.37 22.07
N ASP A 162 -0.03 -19.29 21.74
CA ASP A 162 1.33 -19.30 22.27
C ASP A 162 2.19 -18.23 21.60
N ALA A 163 3.18 -17.73 22.35
CA ALA A 163 4.22 -16.87 21.80
C ALA A 163 5.05 -17.67 20.78
N ASP A 164 5.30 -17.04 19.64
CA ASP A 164 6.08 -17.60 18.54
C ASP A 164 6.69 -16.43 17.74
N PRO A 165 7.85 -15.91 18.22
CA PRO A 165 8.52 -14.77 17.60
C PRO A 165 8.79 -14.98 16.10
N LYS A 166 9.06 -16.23 15.69
CA LYS A 166 9.34 -16.59 14.29
C LYS A 166 8.16 -16.29 13.36
N HIS A 167 6.96 -16.24 13.91
CA HIS A 167 5.71 -16.00 13.20
C HIS A 167 5.02 -14.69 13.64
N GLY A 168 5.77 -13.77 14.27
CA GLY A 168 5.28 -12.44 14.64
C GLY A 168 4.40 -12.40 15.88
N ARG A 169 4.46 -13.44 16.73
CA ARG A 169 3.72 -13.53 18.00
C ARG A 169 4.68 -13.37 19.16
N TYR A 170 4.61 -12.27 19.88
CA TYR A 170 5.57 -11.96 20.94
C TYR A 170 4.89 -11.94 22.30
N ARG A 171 5.61 -12.37 23.34
CA ARG A 171 5.17 -12.19 24.72
C ARG A 171 5.46 -10.75 25.14
N TRP A 172 4.48 -10.07 25.73
CA TRP A 172 4.55 -8.66 26.09
C TRP A 172 5.75 -8.32 26.99
N GLY A 173 6.00 -9.12 28.02
CA GLY A 173 7.12 -8.93 28.94
C GLY A 173 8.50 -9.28 28.36
N GLU A 174 8.56 -9.85 27.15
CA GLU A 174 9.78 -10.32 26.49
C GLU A 174 9.94 -9.69 25.09
N LEU A 175 9.36 -8.50 24.87
CA LEU A 175 9.46 -7.82 23.58
C LEU A 175 10.91 -7.42 23.27
N PRO A 176 11.39 -7.67 22.04
CA PRO A 176 12.62 -7.07 21.52
C PRO A 176 12.57 -5.54 21.58
N GLU A 177 13.73 -4.90 21.67
CA GLU A 177 13.81 -3.44 21.80
C GLU A 177 13.18 -2.71 20.60
N CYS A 178 13.34 -3.24 19.39
CA CYS A 178 12.70 -2.71 18.18
C CYS A 178 11.16 -2.81 18.19
N LEU A 179 10.57 -3.64 19.05
CA LEU A 179 9.14 -3.86 19.15
C LEU A 179 8.53 -3.29 20.45
N ARG A 180 9.33 -2.56 21.24
CA ARG A 180 8.84 -1.98 22.48
C ARG A 180 7.78 -0.90 22.22
N PRO A 181 6.72 -0.88 23.04
CA PRO A 181 5.72 0.18 22.97
C PRO A 181 6.30 1.51 23.48
N SER A 182 5.55 2.59 23.33
CA SER A 182 5.86 3.84 24.03
C SER A 182 5.85 3.66 25.55
N SER A 183 6.55 4.55 26.26
CA SER A 183 6.54 4.59 27.73
C SER A 183 5.14 4.75 28.32
N ALA A 184 4.22 5.42 27.60
CA ALA A 184 2.82 5.55 28.00
C ALA A 184 2.08 4.20 28.04
N ARG A 185 2.65 3.15 27.45
CA ARG A 185 2.02 1.84 27.26
C ARG A 185 2.78 0.68 27.87
N GLU A 186 3.92 0.88 28.53
CA GLU A 186 4.77 -0.20 29.03
C GLU A 186 3.99 -1.22 29.90
N ASP A 187 3.04 -0.72 30.71
CA ASP A 187 2.17 -1.53 31.59
C ASP A 187 0.76 -1.79 31.02
N ALA A 188 0.54 -1.58 29.71
CA ALA A 188 -0.79 -1.69 29.11
C ALA A 188 -1.38 -3.12 29.19
N TYR A 189 -0.51 -4.13 29.22
CA TYR A 189 -0.91 -5.53 29.27
C TYR A 189 -0.09 -6.32 30.30
N PRO A 190 -0.65 -7.40 30.88
CA PRO A 190 0.12 -8.35 31.66
C PRO A 190 1.30 -8.91 30.86
N ALA A 191 2.44 -9.16 31.51
CA ALA A 191 3.66 -9.65 30.88
C ALA A 191 3.46 -10.94 30.07
N GLU A 192 2.53 -11.80 30.49
CA GLU A 192 2.20 -13.07 29.86
C GLU A 192 1.35 -12.91 28.59
N SER A 193 0.83 -11.72 28.30
CA SER A 193 0.01 -11.48 27.12
C SER A 193 0.81 -11.73 25.85
N VAL A 194 0.16 -12.31 24.84
CA VAL A 194 0.76 -12.49 23.51
C VAL A 194 0.21 -11.43 22.57
N VAL A 195 1.10 -10.69 21.93
CA VAL A 195 0.77 -9.63 20.98
C VAL A 195 1.20 -10.00 19.56
N GLU A 196 0.39 -9.58 18.60
CA GLU A 196 0.67 -9.66 17.16
C GLU A 196 0.71 -8.23 16.62
N PHE A 197 1.79 -7.87 15.93
CA PHE A 197 1.95 -6.56 15.31
C PHE A 197 1.36 -6.55 13.89
N GLU A 198 0.93 -5.37 13.44
CA GLU A 198 0.45 -5.18 12.08
C GLU A 198 1.64 -5.18 11.12
N PRO A 199 1.67 -6.08 10.12
CA PRO A 199 2.73 -6.06 9.13
C PRO A 199 2.56 -4.88 8.18
N ASP A 200 3.64 -4.16 7.92
CA ASP A 200 3.69 -3.24 6.80
C ASP A 200 3.65 -4.03 5.48
N ALA A 201 2.80 -3.63 4.55
CA ALA A 201 2.70 -4.29 3.25
C ALA A 201 3.83 -3.86 2.30
N ASP A 202 4.35 -2.65 2.47
CA ASP A 202 5.36 -2.06 1.60
C ASP A 202 6.77 -2.58 1.94
N LEU A 203 6.97 -3.07 3.16
CA LEU A 203 8.23 -3.69 3.62
C LEU A 203 8.27 -5.22 3.43
N ARG A 204 7.30 -5.81 2.74
CA ARG A 204 7.29 -7.26 2.52
C ARG A 204 8.32 -7.66 1.49
N ASP A 205 9.12 -8.65 1.85
CA ASP A 205 10.07 -9.27 0.95
C ASP A 205 9.94 -10.80 0.93
N SER A 206 10.60 -11.43 -0.03
CA SER A 206 10.67 -12.88 -0.19
C SER A 206 12.10 -13.33 -0.49
N GLU A 207 12.55 -14.31 0.28
CA GLU A 207 13.89 -14.90 0.12
C GLU A 207 13.84 -16.21 -0.67
N GLN A 208 14.83 -16.41 -1.54
CA GLN A 208 15.05 -17.67 -2.23
C GLN A 208 16.06 -18.52 -1.45
N ILE A 209 15.55 -19.47 -0.68
CA ILE A 209 16.37 -20.31 0.20
C ILE A 209 16.59 -21.68 -0.46
N PRO A 210 17.84 -22.18 -0.54
CA PRO A 210 18.11 -23.53 -1.03
C PRO A 210 17.31 -24.57 -0.25
N LEU A 211 16.71 -25.53 -0.95
CA LEU A 211 15.90 -26.60 -0.31
C LEU A 211 16.71 -27.42 0.71
N LEU A 212 18.02 -27.53 0.51
CA LEU A 212 18.96 -28.26 1.37
C LEU A 212 19.72 -27.33 2.33
N GLU A 213 19.21 -26.13 2.59
CA GLU A 213 19.81 -25.21 3.55
C GLU A 213 19.99 -25.90 4.92
N PRO A 214 21.21 -25.94 5.48
CA PRO A 214 21.44 -26.54 6.79
C PRO A 214 20.63 -25.82 7.88
N GLY A 215 19.71 -26.54 8.51
CA GLY A 215 18.81 -25.98 9.53
C GLY A 215 17.54 -25.33 8.99
N GLY A 216 17.30 -25.40 7.67
CA GLY A 216 16.06 -24.96 7.05
C GLY A 216 15.92 -23.44 6.94
N ILE A 217 14.68 -22.99 6.74
CA ILE A 217 14.33 -21.58 6.56
C ILE A 217 14.68 -20.79 7.81
N GLU A 218 14.42 -21.36 8.98
CA GLU A 218 14.61 -20.72 10.28
C GLU A 218 16.09 -20.37 10.51
N ALA A 219 17.00 -21.30 10.21
CA ALA A 219 18.43 -21.06 10.34
C ALA A 219 18.94 -19.97 9.37
N PHE A 220 18.36 -19.90 8.17
CA PHE A 220 18.66 -18.84 7.22
C PHE A 220 18.19 -17.47 7.74
N ILE A 221 16.96 -17.38 8.23
CA ILE A 221 16.40 -16.13 8.78
C ILE A 221 17.24 -15.63 9.97
N GLU A 222 17.62 -16.53 10.89
CA GLU A 222 18.44 -16.18 12.05
C GLU A 222 19.85 -15.67 11.65
N ARG A 223 20.42 -16.18 10.55
CA ARG A 223 21.78 -15.83 10.09
C ARG A 223 21.82 -14.62 9.17
N GLU A 224 20.89 -14.51 8.23
CA GLU A 224 20.95 -13.57 7.11
C GLU A 224 19.92 -12.44 7.21
N VAL A 225 18.83 -12.59 7.98
CA VAL A 225 17.75 -11.59 8.03
C VAL A 225 17.74 -10.83 9.35
N LEU A 226 17.60 -11.54 10.48
CA LEU A 226 17.46 -10.91 11.80
C LEU A 226 18.61 -9.98 12.23
N PRO A 227 19.87 -10.17 11.78
CA PRO A 227 20.95 -9.21 12.07
C PRO A 227 20.75 -7.83 11.44
N TYR A 228 20.01 -7.74 10.33
CA TYR A 228 19.76 -6.49 9.61
C TYR A 228 18.35 -5.95 9.85
N THR A 229 17.37 -6.85 10.03
CA THR A 229 15.96 -6.53 10.26
C THR A 229 15.47 -7.28 11.49
N PRO A 230 15.75 -6.77 12.71
CA PRO A 230 15.51 -7.48 13.97
C PRO A 230 14.02 -7.67 14.30
N ASP A 231 13.16 -6.89 13.65
CA ASP A 231 11.71 -6.97 13.72
C ASP A 231 11.10 -7.80 12.59
N ALA A 232 11.89 -8.52 11.77
CA ALA A 232 11.34 -9.41 10.75
C ALA A 232 10.76 -10.71 11.32
N TRP A 233 9.71 -11.22 10.70
CA TRP A 233 9.16 -12.55 11.00
C TRP A 233 8.61 -13.23 9.75
N LEU A 234 8.49 -14.55 9.79
CA LEU A 234 7.89 -15.33 8.73
C LEU A 234 6.37 -15.15 8.72
N GLN A 235 5.82 -14.86 7.54
CA GLN A 235 4.38 -14.76 7.39
C GLN A 235 3.71 -16.13 7.56
N ASP A 236 2.97 -16.29 8.65
CA ASP A 236 2.20 -17.50 8.98
C ASP A 236 0.85 -17.52 8.22
N LYS A 237 0.92 -17.48 6.89
CA LYS A 237 -0.24 -17.67 6.00
C LYS A 237 -0.02 -18.91 5.17
N LYS A 238 -1.07 -19.74 5.05
CA LYS A 238 -1.04 -20.91 4.18
C LYS A 238 -0.61 -20.51 2.75
N GLY A 239 0.51 -21.05 2.30
CA GLY A 239 1.09 -20.78 0.98
C GLY A 239 2.04 -19.58 0.89
N SER A 240 2.45 -18.99 2.03
CA SER A 240 3.54 -18.01 2.08
C SER A 240 4.88 -18.64 1.67
N VAL A 241 5.15 -19.84 2.19
CA VAL A 241 6.30 -20.66 1.78
C VAL A 241 5.91 -21.50 0.56
N LYS A 242 6.68 -21.34 -0.53
CA LYS A 242 6.50 -22.10 -1.77
C LYS A 242 7.75 -22.90 -2.06
N ILE A 243 7.58 -24.21 -2.24
CA ILE A 243 8.67 -25.10 -2.65
C ILE A 243 8.58 -25.27 -4.16
N GLY A 244 9.69 -25.00 -4.85
CA GLY A 244 9.79 -25.12 -6.29
C GLY A 244 11.20 -25.49 -6.74
N TYR A 245 11.34 -25.74 -8.02
CA TYR A 245 12.63 -25.95 -8.67
C TYR A 245 12.87 -24.80 -9.65
N GLU A 246 14.08 -24.28 -9.67
CA GLU A 246 14.49 -23.33 -10.68
C GLU A 246 15.26 -24.07 -11.78
N ILE A 247 14.86 -23.86 -13.03
CA ILE A 247 15.61 -24.31 -14.21
C ILE A 247 16.07 -23.04 -14.90
N SER A 248 17.36 -22.72 -14.80
CA SER A 248 17.94 -21.58 -15.51
C SER A 248 18.02 -21.90 -17.00
N PHE A 249 17.02 -21.45 -17.77
CA PHE A 249 16.99 -21.70 -19.20
C PHE A 249 18.20 -21.10 -19.91
N THR A 250 18.63 -19.91 -19.49
CA THR A 250 19.85 -19.28 -20.03
C THR A 250 21.06 -20.17 -19.78
N ARG A 251 21.27 -20.66 -18.55
CA ARG A 251 22.43 -21.52 -18.25
C ARG A 251 22.44 -22.82 -19.06
N HIS A 252 21.27 -23.42 -19.32
CA HIS A 252 21.18 -24.74 -19.93
C HIS A 252 20.97 -24.73 -21.44
N PHE A 253 20.33 -23.70 -21.99
CA PHE A 253 19.89 -23.65 -23.38
C PHE A 253 20.42 -22.45 -24.15
N TYR A 254 20.91 -21.39 -23.49
CA TYR A 254 21.52 -20.28 -24.21
C TYR A 254 22.89 -20.69 -24.74
N LYS A 255 23.00 -20.67 -26.06
CA LYS A 255 24.28 -20.72 -26.76
C LYS A 255 24.66 -19.27 -27.05
N PRO A 256 25.74 -18.74 -26.43
CA PRO A 256 26.25 -17.43 -26.80
C PRO A 256 26.44 -17.37 -28.30
N GLU A 257 25.94 -16.31 -28.92
CA GLU A 257 26.21 -16.07 -30.32
C GLU A 257 27.71 -15.86 -30.47
N PRO A 258 28.40 -16.66 -31.31
CA PRO A 258 29.82 -16.46 -31.52
C PRO A 258 30.03 -15.05 -32.10
N LEU A 259 31.05 -14.35 -31.59
CA LEU A 259 31.41 -13.05 -32.12
C LEU A 259 31.78 -13.19 -33.60
N ARG A 260 31.38 -12.20 -34.42
CA ARG A 260 31.87 -12.06 -35.81
C ARG A 260 33.38 -12.12 -35.82
N THR A 261 33.93 -12.78 -36.84
CA THR A 261 35.39 -12.87 -37.01
C THR A 261 35.97 -11.51 -37.37
N LEU A 262 37.27 -11.32 -37.09
CA LEU A 262 37.96 -10.08 -37.47
C LEU A 262 37.97 -9.86 -38.99
N ASP A 263 38.00 -10.92 -39.78
CA ASP A 263 37.96 -10.86 -41.24
C ASP A 263 36.59 -10.38 -41.73
N GLU A 264 35.48 -10.89 -41.17
CA GLU A 264 34.13 -10.39 -41.47
C GLU A 264 33.95 -8.93 -41.06
N ILE A 265 34.46 -8.55 -39.88
CA ILE A 265 34.42 -7.14 -39.43
C ILE A 265 35.22 -6.25 -40.39
N ARG A 266 36.37 -6.73 -40.88
CA ARG A 266 37.21 -6.00 -41.83
C ARG A 266 36.52 -5.83 -43.17
N ASP A 267 35.93 -6.89 -43.71
CA ASP A 267 35.23 -6.85 -44.99
C ASP A 267 34.00 -5.93 -44.94
N ASP A 268 33.25 -5.96 -43.83
CA ASP A 268 32.14 -5.03 -43.57
C ASP A 268 32.64 -3.56 -43.53
N ILE A 269 33.75 -3.28 -42.86
CA ILE A 269 34.33 -1.91 -42.80
C ILE A 269 34.72 -1.44 -44.20
N ILE A 270 35.40 -2.26 -45.00
CA ILE A 270 35.82 -1.91 -46.36
C ILE A 270 34.61 -1.70 -47.26
N ALA A 271 33.55 -2.51 -47.11
CA ALA A 271 32.32 -2.36 -47.87
C ALA A 271 31.62 -1.01 -47.56
N VAL A 272 31.53 -0.65 -46.28
CA VAL A 272 30.97 0.63 -45.83
C VAL A 272 31.82 1.81 -46.30
N GLU A 273 33.16 1.71 -46.24
CA GLU A 273 34.06 2.75 -46.78
C GLU A 273 33.80 2.99 -48.27
N LYS A 274 33.66 1.92 -49.06
CA LYS A 274 33.39 2.02 -50.50
C LYS A 274 32.00 2.57 -50.83
N GLU A 275 30.98 2.22 -50.04
CA GLU A 275 29.64 2.80 -50.16
C GLU A 275 29.67 4.31 -49.84
N ALA A 276 30.39 4.69 -48.78
CA ALA A 276 30.55 6.09 -48.40
C ALA A 276 31.33 6.91 -49.44
N GLU A 277 32.39 6.34 -50.04
CA GLU A 277 33.10 6.95 -51.17
C GLU A 277 32.19 7.15 -52.37
N GLY A 278 31.36 6.15 -52.72
CA GLY A 278 30.37 6.27 -53.80
C GLY A 278 29.32 7.35 -53.55
N LEU A 279 28.82 7.48 -52.32
CA LEU A 279 27.89 8.55 -51.93
C LEU A 279 28.54 9.94 -51.98
N LEU A 280 29.82 10.05 -51.62
CA LEU A 280 30.59 11.29 -51.74
C LEU A 280 30.85 11.66 -53.21
N ASP A 281 31.12 10.66 -54.05
CA ASP A 281 31.33 10.83 -55.49
C ASP A 281 30.02 11.27 -56.19
N ASP A 282 28.88 10.67 -55.85
CA ASP A 282 27.55 11.09 -56.32
C ASP A 282 27.20 12.53 -55.90
N LEU A 283 27.61 12.93 -54.69
CA LEU A 283 27.36 14.27 -54.15
C LEU A 283 28.30 15.32 -54.76
N LEU A 284 29.54 14.94 -55.11
CA LEU A 284 30.54 15.81 -55.75
C LEU A 284 30.36 15.92 -57.27
N HIS A 285 29.95 14.84 -57.94
CA HIS A 285 29.76 14.81 -59.39
C HIS A 285 28.33 15.12 -59.83
N GLY A 286 27.37 15.08 -58.89
CA GLY A 286 26.01 15.53 -59.09
C GLY A 286 25.17 14.56 -59.94
N SER A 287 23.98 14.23 -59.44
CA SER A 287 22.88 13.67 -60.22
C SER A 287 22.62 14.53 -61.46
N VAL A 288 23.24 14.20 -62.58
CA VAL A 288 22.71 14.54 -63.91
C VAL A 288 21.60 13.53 -64.17
N ALA A 289 20.39 14.07 -64.34
CA ALA A 289 19.14 13.34 -64.59
C ALA A 289 19.24 12.23 -65.66
#